data_AF-A0A358IEV7-F1
#
_entry.id   AF-A0A358IEV7-F1
#
_cell.length_a   1.000
_cell.length_b   1.000
_cell.length_c   1.000
_cell.angle_alpha   90.00
_cell.angle_beta   90.00
_cell.angle_gamma   90.00
#
_symmetry.space_group_name_H-M   'P 1'
#
loop_
_entity.id
_entity.type
_entity.pdbx_description
1 polymer ?
#
loop_
_entity_poly.entity_id
_entity_poly.type
_entity_poly.pdbx_seq_one_letter_code
_entity_poly.pdbx_strand_id
1 'polypeptide(L)'
;MIIRRKPDIASSEITPERTYLNRRHFVKKAAAAGVLGTALGPRALQGKTTLQELHPRFDSMTSEMDEPLNSYEEITTYNNFYEFGTRKSDPAENSGAFRPRPWKVEIGGMVNKPGEYELDDLLSGITMEDRVYRLRCVEAWSMVIPWYGFPLSALIDKVEPQPGAKYIEMKTIVRPEEMTHQR
;
A
#
# COMPACT_ATOMS: atom_id res chain seq x y z
N MET A 1 39.24 -14.69 -8.74
CA MET A 1 37.80 -14.50 -9.05
C MET A 1 37.55 -15.03 -10.45
N ILE A 2 36.95 -16.22 -10.59
CA ILE A 2 36.70 -16.87 -11.89
C ILE A 2 35.34 -16.39 -12.39
N ILE A 3 35.33 -15.63 -13.48
CA ILE A 3 34.10 -15.22 -14.17
C ILE A 3 33.58 -16.46 -14.91
N ARG A 4 32.56 -17.13 -14.35
CA ARG A 4 31.84 -18.20 -15.06
C ARG A 4 31.02 -17.57 -16.19
N ARG A 5 31.31 -17.92 -17.45
CA ARG A 5 30.44 -17.63 -18.60
C ARG A 5 29.16 -18.45 -18.44
N LYS A 6 28.01 -17.84 -18.74
CA LYS A 6 26.73 -18.58 -18.80
C LYS A 6 26.85 -19.67 -19.87
N PRO A 7 26.37 -20.90 -19.63
CA PRO A 7 26.34 -21.93 -20.65
C PRO A 7 25.46 -21.47 -21.82
N ASP A 8 25.93 -21.70 -23.05
CA ASP A 8 25.13 -21.48 -24.24
C ASP A 8 23.94 -22.45 -24.21
N ILE A 9 22.72 -21.91 -24.29
CA ILE A 9 21.50 -22.72 -24.32
C ILE A 9 21.48 -23.46 -25.65
N ALA A 10 21.36 -24.79 -25.60
CA ALA A 10 21.30 -25.57 -26.83
C ALA A 10 20.02 -25.24 -27.59
N SER A 11 20.07 -25.13 -28.92
CA SER A 11 18.88 -24.82 -29.74
C SER A 11 17.73 -25.82 -29.55
N SER A 12 18.03 -27.04 -29.09
CA SER A 12 17.05 -28.07 -28.71
C SER A 12 16.27 -27.76 -27.43
N GLU A 13 16.83 -26.92 -26.54
CA GLU A 13 16.18 -26.45 -25.31
C GLU A 13 15.31 -25.20 -25.55
N ILE A 14 15.48 -24.56 -26.71
CA ILE A 14 14.66 -23.43 -27.14
C ILE A 14 13.35 -23.98 -27.72
N THR A 15 12.22 -23.46 -27.22
CA THR A 15 10.91 -23.81 -27.79
C THR A 15 10.89 -23.47 -29.28
N PRO A 16 10.60 -24.43 -30.18
CA PRO A 16 10.52 -24.15 -31.61
C PRO A 16 9.52 -23.02 -31.90
N GLU A 17 9.90 -22.10 -32.77
CA GLU A 17 9.12 -20.90 -33.11
C GLU A 17 7.67 -21.25 -33.49
N ARG A 18 7.48 -22.30 -34.30
CA ARG A 18 6.16 -22.79 -34.68
C ARG A 18 5.28 -23.14 -33.47
N THR A 19 5.86 -23.76 -32.44
CA THR A 19 5.15 -24.13 -31.21
C THR A 19 4.79 -22.88 -30.40
N TYR A 20 5.70 -21.90 -30.32
CA TYR A 20 5.43 -20.62 -29.67
C TYR A 20 4.29 -19.85 -30.36
N LEU A 21 4.33 -19.74 -31.70
CA LEU A 21 3.32 -19.05 -32.50
C LEU A 21 1.94 -19.75 -32.39
N ASN A 22 1.90 -21.08 -32.44
CA ASN A 22 0.66 -21.84 -32.27
C ASN A 22 0.02 -21.62 -30.89
N ARG A 23 0.82 -21.60 -29.82
CA ARG A 23 0.33 -21.30 -28.46
C ARG A 23 -0.26 -19.89 -28.38
N ARG A 24 0.42 -18.91 -28.99
CA ARG A 24 -0.06 -17.51 -28.98
C ARG A 24 -1.35 -17.34 -29.79
N HIS A 25 -1.48 -18.07 -30.89
CA HIS A 25 -2.71 -18.11 -31.69
C HIS A 25 -3.87 -18.74 -30.92
N PHE A 26 -3.63 -19.83 -30.20
CA PHE A 26 -4.63 -20.47 -29.34
C PHE A 26 -5.12 -19.53 -28.23
N VAL A 27 -4.22 -18.88 -27.49
CA VAL A 27 -4.59 -17.93 -26.42
C VAL A 27 -5.40 -16.76 -26.98
N LYS A 28 -5.01 -16.20 -28.14
CA LYS A 28 -5.76 -15.12 -28.81
C LYS A 28 -7.18 -15.56 -29.19
N LYS A 29 -7.33 -16.78 -29.72
CA LYS A 29 -8.64 -17.34 -30.08
C LYS A 29 -9.51 -17.64 -28.86
N ALA A 30 -8.93 -18.18 -27.80
CA ALA A 30 -9.64 -18.46 -26.55
C ALA A 30 -10.15 -17.17 -25.88
N ALA A 31 -9.34 -16.11 -25.87
CA ALA A 31 -9.76 -14.79 -25.39
C ALA A 31 -10.92 -14.21 -26.22
N ALA A 32 -10.87 -14.35 -27.56
CA ALA A 32 -11.94 -13.89 -28.44
C ALA A 32 -13.25 -14.69 -28.25
N ALA A 33 -13.17 -16.00 -27.98
CA ALA A 33 -14.33 -16.83 -27.68
C ALA A 33 -14.97 -16.49 -26.32
N GLY A 34 -14.17 -16.07 -25.33
CA GLY A 34 -14.67 -15.61 -24.02
C GLY A 34 -15.51 -14.33 -24.08
N VAL A 35 -15.27 -13.46 -25.06
CA VAL A 35 -16.01 -12.20 -25.23
C VAL A 35 -17.42 -12.43 -25.80
N LEU A 36 -17.65 -13.51 -26.53
CA LEU A 36 -18.98 -13.85 -27.09
C LEU A 36 -19.95 -14.45 -26.04
N GLY A 37 -19.44 -14.88 -24.88
CA GLY A 37 -20.26 -15.46 -23.81
C GLY A 37 -20.91 -14.45 -22.85
N THR A 38 -20.56 -13.16 -22.92
CA THR A 38 -20.99 -12.15 -21.92
C THR A 38 -22.20 -11.32 -22.37
N ALA A 39 -22.74 -11.53 -23.58
CA ALA A 39 -23.84 -10.73 -24.12
C ALA A 39 -25.24 -11.07 -23.54
N LEU A 40 -25.36 -12.07 -22.65
CA LEU A 40 -26.63 -12.48 -22.01
C LEU A 40 -26.56 -12.53 -20.47
N GLY A 41 -25.60 -11.82 -19.86
CA GLY A 41 -25.53 -11.69 -18.40
C GLY A 41 -26.63 -10.77 -17.85
N PRO A 42 -27.20 -11.04 -16.65
CA PRO A 42 -28.13 -10.13 -16.01
C PRO A 42 -27.48 -8.77 -15.84
N ARG A 43 -28.17 -7.72 -16.27
CA ARG A 43 -27.78 -6.33 -16.03
C ARG A 43 -27.80 -6.12 -14.52
N ALA A 44 -26.65 -6.28 -13.88
CA ALA A 44 -26.47 -6.02 -12.46
C ALA A 44 -26.93 -4.58 -12.20
N LEU A 45 -27.87 -4.44 -11.26
CA LEU A 45 -28.28 -3.17 -10.70
C LEU A 45 -27.00 -2.47 -10.23
N GLN A 46 -26.61 -1.39 -10.92
CA GLN A 46 -25.69 -0.40 -10.39
C GLN A 46 -26.42 0.27 -9.23
N GLY A 47 -26.35 -0.37 -8.05
CA GLY A 47 -26.54 0.33 -6.80
C GLY A 47 -25.49 1.42 -6.78
N LYS A 48 -25.92 2.69 -6.82
CA LYS A 48 -25.07 3.81 -6.39
C LYS A 48 -24.86 3.64 -4.90
N THR A 49 -23.94 2.76 -4.52
CA THR A 49 -23.19 2.97 -3.30
C THR A 49 -22.51 4.31 -3.51
N THR A 50 -22.79 5.27 -2.63
CA THR A 50 -22.01 6.50 -2.56
C THR A 50 -20.61 6.08 -2.15
N LEU A 51 -19.79 5.68 -3.12
CA LEU A 51 -18.38 5.40 -2.90
C LEU A 51 -17.82 6.71 -2.35
N GLN A 52 -17.17 6.61 -1.20
CA GLN A 52 -16.47 7.75 -0.64
C GLN A 52 -15.37 8.12 -1.63
N GLU A 53 -15.41 9.34 -2.15
CA GLU A 53 -14.43 9.83 -3.11
C GLU A 53 -13.23 10.46 -2.38
N LEU A 54 -12.11 10.59 -3.09
CA LEU A 54 -10.99 11.39 -2.59
C LEU A 54 -11.47 12.83 -2.32
N HIS A 55 -10.86 13.49 -1.33
CA HIS A 55 -11.20 14.88 -1.03
C HIS A 55 -10.92 15.76 -2.27
N PRO A 56 -11.82 16.69 -2.66
CA PRO A 56 -11.69 17.48 -3.89
C PRO A 56 -10.39 18.29 -4.02
N ARG A 57 -9.72 18.55 -2.88
CA ARG A 57 -8.38 19.18 -2.87
C ARG A 57 -7.32 18.40 -3.66
N PHE A 58 -7.56 17.13 -3.93
CA PHE A 58 -6.64 16.24 -4.66
C PHE A 58 -7.01 16.08 -6.15
N ASP A 59 -8.10 16.67 -6.63
CA ASP A 59 -8.63 16.44 -7.99
C ASP A 59 -7.64 16.75 -9.12
N SER A 60 -6.75 17.71 -8.90
CA SER A 60 -5.75 18.13 -9.89
C SER A 60 -4.34 17.59 -9.59
N MET A 61 -4.19 16.72 -8.60
CA MET A 61 -2.88 16.22 -8.21
C MET A 61 -2.54 14.92 -8.94
N THR A 62 -1.27 14.79 -9.32
CA THR A 62 -0.67 13.60 -9.91
C THR A 62 0.59 13.24 -9.14
N SER A 63 1.15 12.05 -9.40
CA SER A 63 2.50 11.74 -8.93
C SER A 63 3.56 12.63 -9.60
N GLU A 64 4.78 12.59 -9.10
CA GLU A 64 5.96 13.24 -9.72
C GLU A 64 6.21 12.81 -11.18
N MET A 65 5.61 11.69 -11.62
CA MET A 65 5.71 11.16 -12.99
C MET A 65 4.41 11.34 -13.78
N ASP A 66 3.53 12.24 -13.35
CA ASP A 66 2.22 12.50 -13.95
C ASP A 66 1.25 11.29 -13.98
N GLU A 67 1.54 10.24 -13.19
CA GLU A 67 0.61 9.12 -13.01
C GLU A 67 -0.65 9.58 -12.26
N PRO A 68 -1.85 9.16 -12.69
CA PRO A 68 -3.11 9.50 -12.03
C PRO A 68 -3.20 8.86 -10.64
N LEU A 69 -4.00 9.45 -9.76
CA LEU A 69 -4.30 8.89 -8.44
C LEU A 69 -5.09 7.58 -8.58
N ASN A 70 -4.84 6.64 -7.68
CA ASN A 70 -5.77 5.53 -7.45
C ASN A 70 -7.08 6.03 -6.85
N SER A 71 -8.16 5.26 -7.05
CA SER A 71 -9.44 5.62 -6.43
C SER A 71 -9.38 5.46 -4.91
N TYR A 72 -10.24 6.18 -4.18
CA TYR A 72 -10.34 6.02 -2.72
C TYR A 72 -10.63 4.57 -2.34
N GLU A 73 -11.54 3.91 -3.06
CA GLU A 73 -11.88 2.50 -2.84
C GLU A 73 -10.67 1.58 -3.00
N GLU A 74 -9.87 1.73 -4.06
CA GLU A 74 -8.64 0.94 -4.23
C GLU A 74 -7.69 1.14 -3.06
N ILE A 75 -7.50 2.39 -2.62
CA ILE A 75 -6.60 2.77 -1.54
C ILE A 75 -7.03 2.16 -0.20
N THR A 76 -8.35 2.12 0.08
CA THR A 76 -8.88 1.71 1.38
C THR A 76 -9.38 0.27 1.45
N THR A 77 -9.34 -0.49 0.36
CA THR A 77 -9.86 -1.88 0.34
C THR A 77 -8.85 -2.93 -0.12
N TYR A 78 -7.73 -2.53 -0.74
CA TYR A 78 -6.65 -3.44 -1.13
C TYR A 78 -5.41 -3.18 -0.27
N ASN A 79 -5.36 -3.81 0.91
CA ASN A 79 -4.39 -3.48 1.94
C ASN A 79 -3.63 -4.71 2.46
N ASN A 80 -2.44 -4.47 3.00
CA ASN A 80 -1.73 -5.44 3.82
C ASN A 80 -1.72 -4.90 5.26
N PHE A 81 -2.51 -5.50 6.13
CA PHE A 81 -2.52 -5.20 7.56
C PHE A 81 -2.82 -6.49 8.33
N TYR A 82 -1.76 -7.23 8.65
CA TYR A 82 -1.85 -8.65 9.02
C TYR A 82 -2.58 -8.90 10.33
N GLU A 83 -2.55 -7.91 11.21
CA GLU A 83 -3.30 -7.85 12.46
C GLU A 83 -4.83 -7.96 12.27
N PHE A 84 -5.31 -7.72 11.05
CA PHE A 84 -6.71 -7.86 10.64
C PHE A 84 -6.95 -8.96 9.60
N GLY A 85 -5.92 -9.68 9.16
CA GLY A 85 -6.03 -10.80 8.23
C GLY A 85 -5.01 -10.75 7.08
N THR A 86 -5.01 -11.80 6.25
CA THR A 86 -3.95 -12.03 5.24
C THR A 86 -4.42 -11.82 3.80
N ARG A 87 -5.74 -11.85 3.56
CA ARG A 87 -6.32 -11.46 2.27
C ARG A 87 -6.30 -9.94 2.16
N LYS A 88 -6.21 -9.44 0.93
CA LYS A 88 -6.12 -8.00 0.65
C LYS A 88 -7.34 -7.20 1.14
N SER A 89 -8.51 -7.83 1.20
CA SER A 89 -9.76 -7.24 1.70
C SER A 89 -9.96 -7.38 3.21
N ASP A 90 -9.23 -8.29 3.88
CA ASP A 90 -9.42 -8.57 5.31
C ASP A 90 -9.26 -7.30 6.18
N PRO A 91 -8.27 -6.40 5.95
CA PRO A 91 -8.17 -5.17 6.73
C PRO A 91 -9.41 -4.30 6.65
N ALA A 92 -9.99 -4.13 5.46
CA ALA A 92 -11.19 -3.31 5.28
C ALA A 92 -12.44 -3.96 5.90
N GLU A 93 -12.53 -5.29 5.83
CA GLU A 93 -13.63 -6.06 6.41
C GLU A 93 -13.58 -6.11 7.96
N ASN A 94 -12.37 -6.19 8.54
CA ASN A 94 -12.18 -6.54 9.96
C ASN A 94 -11.74 -5.38 10.87
N SER A 95 -11.19 -4.29 10.32
CA SER A 95 -10.66 -3.18 11.15
C SER A 95 -11.71 -2.24 11.74
N GLY A 96 -12.98 -2.38 11.37
CA GLY A 96 -14.06 -1.48 11.80
C GLY A 96 -14.29 -1.41 13.32
N ALA A 97 -13.85 -2.42 14.08
CA ALA A 97 -13.93 -2.44 15.54
C ALA A 97 -12.73 -1.78 16.23
N PHE A 98 -11.66 -1.46 15.50
CA PHE A 98 -10.46 -0.83 16.05
C PHE A 98 -10.76 0.57 16.57
N ARG A 99 -10.23 0.90 17.74
CA ARG A 99 -10.44 2.21 18.37
C ARG A 99 -9.15 3.04 18.28
N PRO A 100 -8.99 3.85 17.21
CA PRO A 100 -7.78 4.64 17.00
C PRO A 100 -7.74 5.90 17.87
N ARG A 101 -8.80 6.23 18.61
CA ARG A 101 -8.86 7.41 19.48
C ARG A 101 -9.47 7.09 20.84
N PRO A 102 -8.95 7.65 21.94
CA PRO A 102 -7.73 8.48 22.02
C PRO A 102 -6.46 7.68 21.66
N TRP A 103 -5.38 8.37 21.30
CA TRP A 103 -4.12 7.74 20.90
C TRP A 103 -2.93 8.39 21.58
N LYS A 104 -2.08 7.54 22.17
CA LYS A 104 -0.81 7.94 22.78
C LYS A 104 0.36 7.37 22.00
N VAL A 105 1.45 8.12 21.98
CA VAL A 105 2.72 7.70 21.40
C VAL A 105 3.78 7.76 22.50
N GLU A 106 4.43 6.63 22.75
CA GLU A 106 5.61 6.56 23.62
C GLU A 106 6.87 6.86 22.80
N ILE A 107 7.68 7.78 23.30
CA ILE A 107 8.98 8.14 22.71
C ILE A 107 10.05 7.85 23.76
N GLY A 108 10.99 6.99 23.40
CA GLY A 108 12.10 6.59 24.27
C GLY A 108 13.42 6.49 23.52
N GLY A 109 14.41 5.86 24.16
CA GLY A 109 15.75 5.69 23.60
C GLY A 109 16.62 6.93 23.73
N MET A 110 17.46 7.20 22.71
CA MET A 110 18.47 8.26 22.74
C MET A 110 17.89 9.63 22.34
N VAL A 111 17.02 10.18 23.18
CA VAL A 111 16.37 11.49 23.00
C VAL A 111 16.44 12.31 24.29
N ASN A 112 16.39 13.64 24.20
CA ASN A 112 16.38 14.50 25.39
C ASN A 112 14.98 14.69 25.97
N LYS A 113 13.93 14.39 25.21
CA LYS A 113 12.53 14.48 25.65
C LYS A 113 11.82 13.14 25.50
N PRO A 114 12.14 12.14 26.33
CA PRO A 114 11.37 10.89 26.37
C PRO A 114 10.05 11.10 27.10
N GLY A 115 9.04 10.30 26.77
CA GLY A 115 7.74 10.32 27.45
C GLY A 115 6.61 9.70 26.64
N GLU A 116 5.45 9.61 27.29
CA GLU A 116 4.19 9.33 26.61
C GLU A 116 3.50 10.64 26.26
N TYR A 117 3.08 10.78 25.01
CA TYR A 117 2.40 11.96 24.50
C TYR A 117 1.03 11.60 23.97
N GLU A 118 0.02 12.42 24.27
CA GLU A 118 -1.21 12.43 23.48
C GLU A 118 -0.86 12.84 22.05
N LEU A 119 -1.43 12.17 21.05
CA LEU A 119 -1.07 12.38 19.65
C LEU A 119 -1.28 13.85 19.22
N ASP A 120 -2.39 14.46 19.61
CA ASP A 120 -2.70 15.84 19.22
C ASP A 120 -1.71 16.85 19.83
N ASP A 121 -1.29 16.63 21.08
CA ASP A 121 -0.27 17.46 21.75
C ASP A 121 1.11 17.27 21.12
N LEU A 122 1.47 16.03 20.79
CA LEU A 122 2.73 15.71 20.12
C LEU A 122 2.85 16.43 18.77
N LEU A 123 1.75 16.48 18.02
CA LEU A 123 1.68 17.09 16.70
C LEU A 123 1.43 18.61 16.75
N SER A 124 1.10 19.18 17.91
CA SER A 124 0.82 20.61 18.06
C SER A 124 1.94 21.50 17.54
N GLY A 125 1.63 22.40 16.60
CA GLY A 125 2.61 23.29 15.96
C GLY A 125 3.46 22.64 14.84
N ILE A 126 3.22 21.37 14.49
CA ILE A 126 3.74 20.78 13.25
C ILE A 126 2.80 21.17 12.10
N THR A 127 3.37 21.63 10.99
CA THR A 127 2.61 21.94 9.79
C THR A 127 2.27 20.65 9.04
N MET A 128 0.99 20.48 8.72
CA MET A 128 0.51 19.36 7.92
C MET A 128 0.62 19.69 6.43
N GLU A 129 0.94 18.69 5.62
CA GLU A 129 1.21 18.78 4.21
C GLU A 129 0.47 17.69 3.44
N ASP A 130 0.08 18.04 2.21
CA ASP A 130 -0.40 17.09 1.20
C ASP A 130 0.76 16.62 0.33
N ARG A 131 0.92 15.30 0.20
CA ARG A 131 1.99 14.69 -0.60
C ARG A 131 1.46 13.52 -1.41
N VAL A 132 1.50 13.64 -2.74
CA VAL A 132 1.19 12.52 -3.62
C VAL A 132 2.43 11.67 -3.84
N TYR A 133 2.38 10.44 -3.34
CA TYR A 133 3.49 9.50 -3.47
C TYR A 133 3.07 8.17 -4.08
N ARG A 134 4.05 7.53 -4.73
CA ARG A 134 3.94 6.17 -5.23
C ARG A 134 4.29 5.20 -4.11
N LEU A 135 3.32 4.44 -3.65
CA LEU A 135 3.54 3.32 -2.74
C LEU A 135 3.87 2.08 -3.58
N ARG A 136 4.99 1.43 -3.28
CA ARG A 136 5.42 0.20 -3.94
C ARG A 136 5.48 -0.94 -2.92
N CYS A 137 4.60 -1.92 -3.08
CA CYS A 137 4.68 -3.13 -2.26
C CYS A 137 5.73 -4.10 -2.82
N VAL A 138 6.36 -4.87 -1.93
CA VAL A 138 7.29 -5.94 -2.27
C VAL A 138 6.62 -7.07 -3.07
N GLU A 139 5.31 -7.26 -2.91
CA GLU A 139 4.49 -8.24 -3.64
C GLU A 139 4.19 -7.84 -5.10
N ALA A 140 4.95 -6.89 -5.62
CA ALA A 140 4.90 -6.44 -6.99
C ALA A 140 3.63 -5.69 -7.45
N TRP A 141 2.86 -5.09 -6.55
CA TRP A 141 1.84 -4.07 -6.87
C TRP A 141 2.24 -2.66 -6.38
N SER A 142 1.55 -1.62 -6.86
CA SER A 142 1.80 -0.22 -6.49
C SER A 142 0.54 0.62 -6.60
N MET A 143 0.52 1.75 -5.89
CA MET A 143 -0.53 2.77 -5.97
C MET A 143 0.05 4.17 -5.94
N VAL A 144 -0.65 5.14 -6.52
CA VAL A 144 -0.42 6.58 -6.36
C VAL A 144 -1.42 7.10 -5.35
N ILE A 145 -0.93 7.52 -4.19
CA ILE A 145 -1.76 7.85 -3.02
C ILE A 145 -1.51 9.31 -2.59
N PRO A 146 -2.57 10.13 -2.46
CA PRO A 146 -2.47 11.45 -1.85
C PRO A 146 -2.44 11.35 -0.32
N TRP A 147 -1.23 11.31 0.26
CA TRP A 147 -1.05 11.29 1.71
C TRP A 147 -1.24 12.66 2.32
N TYR A 148 -1.78 12.68 3.54
CA TYR A 148 -1.85 13.86 4.38
C TYR A 148 -1.10 13.59 5.68
N GLY A 149 -0.08 14.39 5.97
CA GLY A 149 0.84 14.10 7.06
C GLY A 149 1.81 15.23 7.34
N PHE A 150 2.94 14.91 7.92
CA PHE A 150 4.03 15.85 8.18
C PHE A 150 5.37 15.12 7.97
N PRO A 151 6.46 15.84 7.69
CA PRO A 151 7.78 15.22 7.60
C PRO A 151 8.22 14.71 8.97
N LEU A 152 8.65 13.45 9.05
CA LEU A 152 9.13 12.83 10.30
C LEU A 152 10.24 13.65 10.99
N SER A 153 11.05 14.38 10.22
CA SER A 153 12.08 15.29 10.77
C SER A 153 11.52 16.32 11.74
N ALA A 154 10.31 16.85 11.50
CA ALA A 154 9.69 17.81 12.41
C ALA A 154 9.38 17.22 13.79
N LEU A 155 9.06 15.92 13.85
CA LEU A 155 8.90 15.20 15.12
C LEU A 155 10.26 14.89 15.76
N ILE A 156 11.25 14.47 14.97
CA ILE A 156 12.61 14.20 15.44
C ILE A 156 13.21 15.45 16.10
N ASP A 157 13.08 16.62 15.46
CA ASP A 157 13.61 17.88 15.98
C ASP A 157 12.98 18.24 17.34
N LYS A 158 11.68 17.96 17.51
CA LYS A 158 10.97 18.21 18.77
C LYS A 158 11.50 17.39 19.94
N VAL A 159 11.83 16.11 19.69
CA VAL A 159 12.27 15.18 20.75
C VAL A 159 13.77 15.27 21.03
N GLU A 160 14.50 16.01 20.21
CA GLU A 160 15.92 16.35 20.39
C GLU A 160 16.80 15.09 20.55
N PRO A 161 17.12 14.38 19.45
CA PRO A 161 17.95 13.18 19.51
C PRO A 161 19.34 13.49 20.09
N GLN A 162 19.82 12.60 20.96
CA GLN A 162 21.14 12.73 21.57
C GLN A 162 22.26 12.46 20.56
N PRO A 163 23.47 13.04 20.76
CA PRO A 163 24.64 12.69 19.98
C PRO A 163 24.87 11.17 19.95
N GLY A 164 24.98 10.59 18.76
CA GLY A 164 25.19 9.15 18.57
C GLY A 164 23.93 8.33 18.30
N ALA A 165 22.72 8.93 18.38
CA ALA A 165 21.51 8.30 17.84
C ALA A 165 21.65 8.11 16.31
N LYS A 166 21.47 6.89 15.83
CA LYS A 166 21.70 6.53 14.40
C LYS A 166 20.49 5.94 13.70
N TYR A 167 19.53 5.42 14.45
CA TYR A 167 18.39 4.66 13.93
C TYR A 167 17.13 5.01 14.70
N ILE A 168 15.99 4.83 14.06
CA ILE A 168 14.66 4.99 14.63
C ILE A 168 13.99 3.63 14.59
N GLU A 169 13.46 3.19 15.72
CA GLU A 169 12.60 2.02 15.83
C GLU A 169 11.15 2.49 15.95
N MET A 170 10.24 1.91 15.18
CA MET A 170 8.80 2.17 15.27
C MET A 170 8.10 0.87 15.66
N LYS A 171 7.20 0.94 16.64
CA LYS A 171 6.43 -0.22 17.13
C LYS A 171 4.95 0.04 16.94
N THR A 172 4.28 -0.89 16.28
CA THR A 172 2.81 -0.91 16.19
C THR A 172 2.24 -1.40 17.51
N ILE A 173 0.99 -1.03 17.77
CA ILE A 173 0.28 -1.43 18.98
C ILE A 173 -0.01 -2.93 19.03
N VAL A 174 -0.11 -3.49 20.24
CA VAL A 174 -0.60 -4.84 20.49
C VAL A 174 -1.93 -4.75 21.24
N ARG A 175 -3.03 -5.11 20.57
CA ARG A 175 -4.40 -5.18 21.11
C ARG A 175 -5.14 -6.40 20.53
N PRO A 176 -4.85 -7.64 20.97
CA PRO A 176 -5.42 -8.87 20.37
C PRO A 176 -6.95 -9.01 20.46
N GLU A 177 -7.59 -8.20 21.31
CA GLU A 177 -9.05 -8.07 21.41
C GLU A 177 -9.66 -7.27 20.26
N GLU A 178 -8.95 -6.26 19.74
CA GLU A 178 -9.36 -5.43 18.59
C GLU A 178 -8.71 -5.90 17.28
N MET A 179 -7.53 -6.52 17.37
CA MET A 179 -6.65 -6.94 16.27
C MET A 179 -6.48 -8.45 16.31
N THR A 180 -7.51 -9.16 15.87
CA THR A 180 -7.72 -10.60 16.15
C THR A 180 -6.64 -11.55 15.63
N HIS A 181 -5.81 -11.10 14.68
CA HIS A 181 -4.74 -11.90 14.10
C HIS A 181 -3.38 -11.71 14.80
N GLN A 182 -3.31 -10.95 15.89
CA GLN A 182 -2.11 -10.83 16.75
C GLN A 182 -1.92 -12.02 17.72
N ARG A 183 -2.58 -13.15 17.47
CA ARG A 183 -2.63 -14.32 18.37
C ARG A 183 -1.62 -15.39 17.99
#